data_AF-A0A5C5XSC4-F1
#
_entry.id   AF-A0A5C5XSC4-F1
#
_cell.length_a   1.000
_cell.length_b   1.000
_cell.length_c   1.000
_cell.angle_alpha   90.00
_cell.angle_beta   90.00
_cell.angle_gamma   90.00
#
_symmetry.space_group_name_H-M   'P 1'
#
loop_
_entity.id
_entity.type
_entity.pdbx_description
1 polymer ?
#
loop_
_entity_poly.entity_id
_entity_poly.type
_entity_poly.pdbx_seq_one_letter_code
_entity_poly.pdbx_strand_id
1 'polypeptide(L)'
;MLRSPNNPIEDPDPNSDWDAAEAGLGPVVLGVLSAVGYVLFYSLNIYLARNLTREDFNDYNVGVSTLLLLASIAPLGLEKLSLKIVPVHLHHGERAHLAGFLRFALLTTFAVSVAICLLVDSAVESALMLNHLGSHFAIPMIVACLPILSVFSVLLESVTAAGAPVAAAALYRVALPLLMIAANLLAWRLHGAASGATASLSFLAAWLGVTLMMGWLLRLRLPRRTDQPVPHNGAPRYDARAWLRESTPLLLHGLLMTAIAQSGVIVLELSPNFHTDASVFAVAMQTGAFIVLFSTSANRFYLPRVALMLKQNNRAGLARLTRQRRLLFGTISAVFVAVVFVFARPLLRLHGPGFDQGYWATCVIAVGAAISTTFSLAPIGLQFSGRQQYVISRIALAAVVSIAACVVLANWYGPVGAAAAYAGPLIALHLTLAHKAHALLAEQ
;
A
#
# COMPACT_ATOMS: atom_id res chain seq x y z
N MET A 1 -29.62 13.71 -4.88
CA MET A 1 -30.30 13.81 -6.18
C MET A 1 -29.25 13.66 -7.27
N LEU A 2 -29.09 12.46 -7.83
CA LEU A 2 -28.36 12.26 -9.07
C LEU A 2 -29.41 12.35 -10.19
N ARG A 3 -29.28 13.36 -11.05
CA ARG A 3 -30.10 13.50 -12.26
C ARG A 3 -29.54 12.60 -13.36
N SER A 4 -30.47 11.93 -14.04
CA SER A 4 -30.45 11.33 -15.39
C SER A 4 -29.42 10.23 -15.74
N PRO A 5 -29.87 9.04 -16.20
CA PRO A 5 -29.00 7.95 -16.69
C PRO A 5 -28.38 8.16 -18.09
N ASN A 6 -28.53 9.33 -18.72
CA ASN A 6 -28.35 9.48 -20.17
C ASN A 6 -27.27 10.47 -20.65
N ASN A 7 -26.29 10.85 -19.83
CA ASN A 7 -25.14 11.60 -20.35
C ASN A 7 -24.02 10.62 -20.72
N PRO A 8 -23.64 10.47 -22.00
CA PRO A 8 -22.47 9.68 -22.34
C PRO A 8 -21.27 10.29 -21.64
N ILE A 9 -20.44 9.44 -21.02
CA ILE A 9 -19.08 9.81 -20.65
C ILE A 9 -18.40 10.13 -21.98
N GLU A 10 -18.33 11.41 -22.36
CA GLU A 10 -17.54 11.86 -23.49
C GLU A 10 -16.13 11.29 -23.33
N ASP A 11 -15.65 10.63 -24.39
CA ASP A 11 -14.32 10.07 -24.39
C ASP A 11 -13.32 11.19 -24.09
N PRO A 12 -12.33 10.96 -23.22
CA PRO A 12 -11.25 11.93 -23.03
C PRO A 12 -10.60 12.19 -24.38
N ASP A 13 -10.47 13.48 -24.74
CA ASP A 13 -9.83 13.93 -25.97
C ASP A 13 -8.43 13.28 -26.07
N PRO A 14 -8.15 12.46 -27.10
CA PRO A 14 -6.87 11.78 -27.26
C PRO A 14 -5.69 12.74 -27.50
N ASN A 15 -5.96 14.05 -27.64
CA ASN A 15 -4.98 15.10 -27.89
C ASN A 15 -4.74 16.05 -26.71
N SER A 16 -5.10 15.67 -25.48
CA SER A 16 -4.63 16.41 -24.30
C SER A 16 -3.10 16.30 -24.22
N ASP A 17 -2.38 17.42 -24.30
CA ASP A 17 -0.89 17.49 -24.27
C ASP A 17 -0.27 16.81 -23.03
N TRP A 18 -1.08 16.49 -22.01
CA TRP A 18 -0.70 15.73 -20.82
C TRP A 18 -0.40 14.25 -21.12
N ASP A 19 -1.03 13.67 -22.14
CA ASP A 19 -0.98 12.23 -22.40
C ASP A 19 0.21 11.82 -23.30
N ALA A 20 0.61 12.63 -24.28
CA ALA A 20 1.56 12.20 -25.32
C ALA A 20 3.00 11.99 -24.80
N ALA A 21 3.47 12.76 -23.81
CA ALA A 21 4.83 12.66 -23.27
C ALA A 21 4.94 11.63 -22.13
N GLU A 22 3.90 11.47 -21.30
CA GLU A 22 3.88 10.49 -20.19
C GLU A 22 3.42 9.08 -20.64
N ALA A 23 2.64 8.94 -21.73
CA ALA A 23 2.06 7.65 -22.13
C ALA A 23 3.07 6.62 -22.66
N GLY A 24 4.21 7.05 -23.21
CA GLY A 24 5.23 6.14 -23.76
C GLY A 24 6.25 5.66 -22.71
N LEU A 25 6.84 6.60 -21.95
CA LEU A 25 7.94 6.34 -21.02
C LEU A 25 7.50 6.24 -19.55
N GLY A 26 6.36 6.85 -19.18
CA GLY A 26 5.87 6.90 -17.80
C GLY A 26 5.80 5.54 -17.09
N PRO A 27 5.27 4.47 -17.72
CA PRO A 27 5.21 3.13 -17.10
C PRO A 27 6.58 2.53 -16.82
N VAL A 28 7.54 2.71 -17.74
CA VAL A 28 8.92 2.25 -17.59
C VAL A 28 9.59 3.01 -16.44
N VAL A 29 9.45 4.34 -16.42
CA VAL A 29 9.99 5.20 -15.37
C VAL A 29 9.39 4.83 -14.01
N LEU A 30 8.08 4.62 -13.92
CA LEU A 30 7.42 4.16 -12.68
C LEU A 30 7.96 2.80 -12.23
N GLY A 31 8.16 1.88 -13.18
CA GLY A 31 8.79 0.58 -12.93
C GLY A 31 10.17 0.72 -12.31
N VAL A 32 11.06 1.49 -12.95
CA VAL A 32 12.42 1.79 -12.48
C VAL A 32 12.41 2.46 -11.11
N LEU A 33 11.53 3.46 -10.90
CA LEU A 33 11.36 4.10 -9.59
C LEU A 33 10.93 3.11 -8.50
N SER A 34 10.06 2.13 -8.82
CA SER A 34 9.75 1.04 -7.87
C SER A 34 10.99 0.23 -7.52
N ALA A 35 11.76 -0.19 -8.53
CA ALA A 35 12.92 -1.03 -8.32
C ALA A 35 13.98 -0.31 -7.47
N VAL A 36 14.32 0.93 -7.83
CA VAL A 36 15.26 1.78 -7.07
C VAL A 36 14.75 1.99 -5.65
N GLY A 37 13.48 2.36 -5.50
CA GLY A 37 12.91 2.62 -4.18
C GLY A 37 12.88 1.39 -3.28
N TYR A 38 12.64 0.21 -3.85
CA TYR A 38 12.72 -1.03 -3.10
C TYR A 38 14.15 -1.34 -2.66
N VAL A 39 15.15 -1.19 -3.54
CA VAL A 39 16.56 -1.38 -3.18
C VAL A 39 16.97 -0.43 -2.06
N LEU A 40 16.56 0.84 -2.12
CA LEU A 40 16.82 1.81 -1.06
C LEU A 40 16.14 1.43 0.26
N PHE A 41 14.86 1.05 0.22
CA PHE A 41 14.12 0.64 1.41
C PHE A 41 14.66 -0.65 2.02
N TYR A 42 15.09 -1.61 1.20
CA TYR A 42 15.76 -2.84 1.64
C TYR A 42 17.13 -2.55 2.25
N SER A 43 17.91 -1.65 1.65
CA SER A 43 19.20 -1.21 2.18
C SER A 43 19.05 -0.49 3.53
N LEU A 44 18.03 0.36 3.66
CA LEU A 44 17.65 0.98 4.93
C LEU A 44 17.26 -0.08 5.96
N ASN A 45 16.48 -1.09 5.58
CA ASN A 45 16.09 -2.17 6.48
C ASN A 45 17.31 -2.97 6.97
N ILE A 46 18.26 -3.29 6.09
CA ILE A 46 19.56 -3.90 6.45
C ILE A 46 20.33 -3.00 7.40
N TYR A 47 20.41 -1.70 7.11
CA TYR A 47 21.09 -0.74 7.98
C TYR A 47 20.49 -0.75 9.38
N LEU A 48 19.15 -0.70 9.50
CA LEU A 48 18.46 -0.73 10.79
C LEU A 48 18.73 -2.07 11.52
N ALA A 49 18.59 -3.20 10.84
CA ALA A 49 18.81 -4.53 11.42
C ALA A 49 20.23 -4.75 11.96
N ARG A 50 21.23 -4.12 11.34
CA ARG A 50 22.65 -4.24 11.77
C ARG A 50 23.05 -3.28 12.89
N ASN A 51 22.41 -2.13 12.97
CA ASN A 51 22.81 -1.08 13.92
C ASN A 51 21.93 -1.05 15.18
N LEU A 52 20.71 -1.60 15.11
CA LEU A 52 19.82 -1.77 16.25
C LEU A 52 20.08 -3.11 16.94
N THR A 53 19.74 -3.19 18.22
CA THR A 53 19.62 -4.48 18.91
C THR A 53 18.49 -5.28 18.27
N ARG A 54 18.52 -6.62 18.43
CA ARG A 54 17.48 -7.48 17.88
C ARG A 54 16.09 -7.14 18.42
N GLU A 55 16.00 -6.78 19.70
CA GLU A 55 14.76 -6.34 20.36
C GLU A 55 14.28 -5.01 19.79
N ASP A 56 15.14 -3.98 19.71
CA ASP A 56 14.76 -2.67 19.15
C ASP A 56 14.30 -2.77 17.67
N PHE A 57 14.96 -3.63 16.88
CA PHE A 57 14.57 -3.88 15.51
C PHE A 57 13.23 -4.63 15.42
N ASN A 58 12.95 -5.52 16.38
CA ASN A 58 11.66 -6.19 16.49
C ASN A 58 10.54 -5.20 16.80
N ASP A 59 10.70 -4.40 17.86
CA ASP A 59 9.76 -3.35 18.26
C ASP A 59 9.49 -2.37 17.10
N TYR A 60 10.53 -2.02 16.34
CA TYR A 60 10.39 -1.18 15.15
C TYR A 60 9.49 -1.82 14.08
N ASN A 61 9.73 -3.08 13.70
CA ASN A 61 8.95 -3.75 12.66
C ASN A 61 7.50 -4.01 13.09
N VAL A 62 7.29 -4.33 14.37
CA VAL A 62 5.96 -4.50 14.96
C VAL A 62 5.20 -3.17 14.96
N GLY A 63 5.87 -2.09 15.39
CA GLY A 63 5.32 -0.73 15.37
C GLY A 63 4.93 -0.32 13.94
N VAL A 64 5.81 -0.54 12.96
CA VAL A 64 5.51 -0.23 11.54
C VAL A 64 4.35 -1.07 11.01
N SER A 65 4.29 -2.37 11.35
CA SER A 65 3.20 -3.26 10.89
C SER A 65 1.85 -2.84 11.46
N THR A 66 1.82 -2.47 12.75
CA THR A 66 0.63 -1.94 13.42
C THR A 66 0.21 -0.60 12.84
N LEU A 67 1.17 0.31 12.62
CA LEU A 67 0.95 1.61 11.99
C LEU A 67 0.36 1.45 10.59
N LEU A 68 0.87 0.53 9.77
CA LEU A 68 0.34 0.28 8.42
C LEU A 68 -1.09 -0.27 8.46
N LEU A 69 -1.40 -1.14 9.42
CA LEU A 69 -2.77 -1.63 9.62
C LEU A 69 -3.72 -0.49 9.99
N LEU A 70 -3.36 0.36 10.95
CA LEU A 70 -4.16 1.52 11.35
C LEU A 70 -4.28 2.56 10.23
N ALA A 71 -3.21 2.78 9.46
CA ALA A 71 -3.18 3.71 8.33
C ALA A 71 -4.01 3.22 7.14
N SER A 72 -4.37 1.93 7.07
CA SER A 72 -5.34 1.42 6.11
C SER A 72 -6.79 1.79 6.48
N ILE A 73 -7.04 2.10 7.75
CA ILE A 73 -8.37 2.44 8.28
C ILE A 73 -8.57 3.96 8.30
N ALA A 74 -7.58 4.70 8.80
CA ALA A 74 -7.72 6.12 9.15
C ALA A 74 -8.17 7.04 7.98
N PRO A 75 -7.74 6.83 6.73
CA PRO A 75 -8.23 7.59 5.58
C PRO A 75 -9.69 7.31 5.18
N LEU A 76 -10.33 6.28 5.71
CA LEU A 76 -11.70 5.85 5.37
C LEU A 76 -11.92 5.57 3.87
N GLY A 77 -10.85 5.21 3.13
CA GLY A 77 -10.87 4.96 1.70
C GLY A 77 -10.90 6.23 0.83
N LEU A 78 -10.80 7.42 1.43
CA LEU A 78 -10.85 8.71 0.74
C LEU A 78 -9.62 8.91 -0.16
N GLU A 79 -8.48 8.32 0.18
CA GLU A 79 -7.26 8.29 -0.63
C GLU A 79 -7.49 7.59 -1.97
N LYS A 80 -8.22 6.46 -1.99
CA LYS A 80 -8.55 5.77 -3.24
C LYS A 80 -9.63 6.52 -4.02
N LEU A 81 -10.57 7.14 -3.31
CA LEU A 81 -11.60 7.98 -3.93
C LEU A 81 -11.01 9.21 -4.64
N SER A 82 -9.87 9.74 -4.17
CA SER A 82 -9.15 10.84 -4.84
C SER A 82 -8.81 10.52 -6.29
N LEU A 83 -8.45 9.27 -6.61
CA LEU A 83 -8.15 8.84 -7.99
C LEU A 83 -9.33 8.98 -8.94
N LYS A 84 -10.57 9.03 -8.42
CA LYS A 84 -11.79 9.19 -9.21
C LYS A 84 -12.28 10.65 -9.22
N ILE A 85 -12.31 11.31 -8.06
CA ILE A 85 -12.95 12.62 -7.90
C ILE A 85 -12.06 13.77 -8.39
N VAL A 86 -10.76 13.72 -8.10
CA VAL A 86 -9.81 14.79 -8.46
C VAL A 86 -9.76 15.05 -9.97
N PRO A 87 -9.58 14.04 -10.86
CA PRO A 87 -9.44 14.31 -12.29
C PRO A 87 -10.74 14.84 -12.91
N VAL A 88 -11.91 14.38 -12.45
CA VAL A 88 -13.22 14.84 -12.95
C VAL A 88 -13.43 16.32 -12.67
N HIS A 89 -13.17 16.78 -11.43
CA HIS A 89 -13.35 18.19 -11.10
C HIS A 89 -12.21 19.08 -11.62
N LEU A 90 -11.00 18.54 -11.84
CA LEU A 90 -9.93 19.26 -12.53
C LEU A 90 -10.29 19.51 -13.99
N HIS A 91 -10.78 18.49 -14.70
CA HIS A 91 -11.17 18.59 -16.11
C HIS A 91 -12.36 19.53 -16.31
N HIS A 92 -13.39 19.45 -15.46
CA HIS A 92 -14.56 20.34 -15.53
C HIS A 92 -14.32 21.75 -14.95
N GLY A 93 -13.13 22.04 -14.40
CA GLY A 93 -12.83 23.34 -13.80
C GLY A 93 -13.62 23.66 -12.53
N GLU A 94 -14.22 22.65 -11.87
CA GLU A 94 -15.08 22.82 -10.69
C GLU A 94 -14.27 23.01 -9.40
N ARG A 95 -13.58 24.14 -9.29
CA ARG A 95 -12.63 24.44 -8.21
C ARG A 95 -13.23 24.35 -6.80
N ALA A 96 -14.49 24.76 -6.61
CA ALA A 96 -15.15 24.75 -5.31
C ALA A 96 -15.44 23.32 -4.79
N HIS A 97 -15.80 22.38 -5.68
CA HIS A 97 -15.99 20.96 -5.31
C HIS A 97 -14.65 20.27 -5.09
N LEU A 98 -13.64 20.56 -5.94
CA LEU A 98 -12.29 20.02 -5.76
C LEU A 98 -11.67 20.45 -4.41
N ALA A 99 -11.73 21.75 -4.09
CA ALA A 99 -11.24 22.27 -2.82
C ALA A 99 -12.04 21.74 -1.62
N GLY A 100 -13.36 21.58 -1.78
CA GLY A 100 -14.23 20.99 -0.76
C GLY A 100 -13.88 19.53 -0.48
N PHE A 101 -13.69 18.73 -1.52
CA PHE A 101 -13.27 17.33 -1.42
C PHE A 101 -11.90 17.21 -0.76
N LEU A 102 -10.87 17.91 -1.25
CA LEU A 102 -9.52 17.81 -0.68
C LEU A 102 -9.47 18.25 0.78
N ARG A 103 -10.16 19.34 1.11
CA ARG A 103 -10.25 19.80 2.51
C ARG A 103 -10.97 18.79 3.39
N PHE A 104 -12.09 18.25 2.93
CA PHE A 104 -12.82 17.21 3.66
C PHE A 104 -11.98 15.95 3.85
N ALA A 105 -11.33 15.45 2.79
CA ALA A 105 -10.52 14.25 2.82
C ALA A 105 -9.35 14.40 3.79
N LEU A 106 -8.60 15.51 3.71
CA LEU A 106 -7.45 15.75 4.57
C LEU A 106 -7.86 15.98 6.03
N LEU A 107 -8.88 16.80 6.30
CA LEU A 107 -9.33 17.08 7.67
C LEU A 107 -9.96 15.85 8.32
N THR A 108 -10.80 15.12 7.60
CA THR A 108 -11.45 13.90 8.12
C THR A 108 -10.39 12.84 8.41
N THR A 109 -9.45 12.63 7.49
CA THR A 109 -8.35 11.67 7.69
C THR A 109 -7.50 12.06 8.88
N PHE A 110 -7.12 13.34 9.01
CA PHE A 110 -6.37 13.83 10.15
C PHE A 110 -7.14 13.64 11.47
N ALA A 111 -8.41 14.05 11.53
CA ALA A 111 -9.24 13.91 12.73
C ALA A 111 -9.43 12.45 13.15
N VAL A 112 -9.72 11.55 12.20
CA VAL A 112 -9.89 10.12 12.46
C VAL A 112 -8.56 9.49 12.91
N SER A 113 -7.46 9.82 12.25
CA SER A 113 -6.14 9.32 12.65
C SER A 113 -5.73 9.74 14.05
N VAL A 114 -5.97 11.01 14.43
CA VAL A 114 -5.72 11.51 15.80
C VAL A 114 -6.63 10.80 16.80
N ALA A 115 -7.90 10.59 16.47
CA ALA A 115 -8.82 9.86 17.34
C ALA A 115 -8.36 8.40 17.55
N ILE A 116 -7.91 7.73 16.49
CA ILE A 116 -7.34 6.37 16.59
C ILE A 116 -6.07 6.37 17.44
N CYS A 117 -5.16 7.33 17.25
CA CYS A 117 -3.96 7.45 18.09
C CYS A 117 -4.31 7.58 19.57
N LEU A 118 -5.20 8.50 19.93
CA LEU A 118 -5.61 8.72 21.32
C LEU A 118 -6.27 7.47 21.92
N LEU A 119 -7.08 6.76 21.13
CA LEU A 119 -7.72 5.52 21.56
C LEU A 119 -6.70 4.39 21.78
N VAL A 120 -5.73 4.23 20.88
CA VAL A 120 -4.68 3.22 21.03
C VAL A 120 -3.76 3.55 22.19
N ASP A 121 -3.35 4.81 22.33
CA ASP A 121 -2.46 5.28 23.40
C ASP A 121 -3.10 5.08 24.77
N SER A 122 -4.36 5.50 24.94
CA SER A 122 -5.12 5.27 26.19
C SER A 122 -5.34 3.78 26.50
N ALA A 123 -5.57 2.96 25.47
CA ALA A 123 -5.69 1.50 25.65
C ALA A 123 -4.36 0.85 26.07
N VAL A 124 -3.24 1.31 25.52
CA VAL A 124 -1.90 0.82 25.87
C VAL A 124 -1.51 1.28 27.27
N GLU A 125 -1.70 2.56 27.60
CA GLU A 125 -1.36 3.11 28.92
C GLU A 125 -2.17 2.44 30.04
N SER A 126 -3.47 2.24 29.82
CA SER A 126 -4.32 1.51 30.77
C SER A 126 -3.87 0.06 30.95
N ALA A 127 -3.50 -0.64 29.88
CA ALA A 127 -2.98 -2.00 29.96
C ALA A 127 -1.61 -2.07 30.67
N LEU A 128 -0.72 -1.11 30.44
CA LEU A 128 0.58 -1.04 31.11
C LEU A 128 0.44 -0.77 32.60
N MET A 129 -0.43 0.17 32.98
CA MET A 129 -0.72 0.46 34.39
C MET A 129 -1.32 -0.75 35.12
N LEU A 130 -2.22 -1.50 34.47
CA LEU A 130 -2.82 -2.69 35.06
C LEU A 130 -1.79 -3.82 35.28
N ASN A 131 -0.82 -3.97 34.37
CA ASN A 131 0.13 -5.08 34.39
C ASN A 131 1.50 -4.75 35.03
N HIS A 132 1.72 -3.52 35.52
CA HIS A 132 2.99 -3.07 36.10
C HIS A 132 4.20 -3.28 35.19
N LEU A 133 4.00 -3.21 33.86
CA LEU A 133 5.04 -3.42 32.86
C LEU A 133 5.77 -2.11 32.53
N GLY A 134 7.07 -2.20 32.25
CA GLY A 134 7.84 -1.07 31.73
C GLY A 134 7.36 -0.64 30.35
N SER A 135 7.45 0.66 30.02
CA SER A 135 6.98 1.18 28.75
C SER A 135 7.96 0.85 27.61
N HIS A 136 7.49 0.10 26.60
CA HIS A 136 8.17 0.00 25.31
C HIS A 136 7.96 1.31 24.54
N PHE A 137 8.95 2.22 24.58
CA PHE A 137 8.83 3.56 24.00
C PHE A 137 8.71 3.59 22.47
N ALA A 138 9.16 2.56 21.75
CA ALA A 138 9.19 2.56 20.29
C ALA A 138 7.80 2.44 19.65
N ILE A 139 6.92 1.59 20.19
CA ILE A 139 5.61 1.30 19.59
C ILE A 139 4.68 2.53 19.64
N PRO A 140 4.46 3.21 20.78
CA PRO A 140 3.62 4.40 20.85
C PRO A 140 4.13 5.52 19.94
N MET A 141 5.45 5.65 19.83
CA MET A 141 6.06 6.72 19.03
C MET A 141 5.90 6.48 17.52
N ILE A 142 5.96 5.22 17.07
CA ILE A 142 5.65 4.88 15.68
C ILE A 142 4.14 5.07 15.42
N VAL A 143 3.27 4.68 16.35
CA VAL A 143 1.82 4.89 16.23
C VAL A 143 1.47 6.38 16.18
N ALA A 144 2.21 7.25 16.88
CA ALA A 144 2.04 8.70 16.79
C ALA A 144 2.31 9.27 15.39
N CYS A 145 2.96 8.51 14.49
CA CYS A 145 3.15 8.89 13.08
C CYS A 145 1.87 8.69 12.23
N LEU A 146 0.82 8.04 12.76
CA LEU A 146 -0.39 7.69 12.02
C LEU A 146 -1.07 8.88 11.33
N PRO A 147 -1.20 10.08 11.93
CA PRO A 147 -1.81 11.21 11.24
C PRO A 147 -1.01 11.68 10.04
N ILE A 148 0.31 11.67 10.14
CA ILE A 148 1.21 12.08 9.06
C ILE A 148 1.12 11.06 7.92
N LEU A 149 1.21 9.76 8.23
CA LEU A 149 1.14 8.70 7.22
C LEU A 149 -0.22 8.66 6.50
N SER A 150 -1.31 8.86 7.25
CA SER A 150 -2.67 8.83 6.70
C SER A 150 -2.95 10.05 5.83
N VAL A 151 -2.50 11.24 6.25
CA VAL A 151 -2.58 12.44 5.40
C VAL A 151 -1.71 12.28 4.16
N PHE A 152 -0.52 11.71 4.30
CA PHE A 152 0.35 11.42 3.16
C PHE A 152 -0.33 10.51 2.13
N SER A 153 -1.03 9.45 2.53
CA SER A 153 -1.67 8.54 1.58
C SER A 153 -2.72 9.26 0.71
N VAL A 154 -3.52 10.15 1.32
CA VAL A 154 -4.49 10.99 0.59
C VAL A 154 -3.78 11.94 -0.35
N LEU A 155 -2.71 12.59 0.09
CA LEU A 155 -1.92 13.50 -0.75
C LEU A 155 -1.27 12.75 -1.93
N LEU A 156 -0.68 11.58 -1.69
CA LEU A 156 -0.04 10.74 -2.71
C LEU A 156 -1.00 10.42 -3.86
N GLU A 157 -2.19 9.90 -3.53
CA GLU A 157 -3.18 9.54 -4.55
C GLU A 157 -3.80 10.79 -5.19
N SER A 158 -3.97 11.89 -4.45
CA SER A 158 -4.47 13.15 -5.02
C SER A 158 -3.48 13.78 -6.02
N VAL A 159 -2.17 13.75 -5.73
CA VAL A 159 -1.12 14.22 -6.66
C VAL A 159 -1.03 13.30 -7.89
N THR A 160 -1.14 12.00 -7.68
CA THR A 160 -1.21 11.01 -8.77
C THR A 160 -2.40 11.31 -9.67
N ALA A 161 -3.56 11.58 -9.08
CA ALA A 161 -4.81 11.91 -9.78
C ALA A 161 -4.79 13.28 -10.47
N ALA A 162 -3.95 14.22 -9.99
CA ALA A 162 -3.74 15.53 -10.59
C ALA A 162 -2.69 15.53 -11.72
N GLY A 163 -2.39 14.37 -12.31
CA GLY A 163 -1.47 14.27 -13.46
C GLY A 163 0.01 14.40 -13.07
N ALA A 164 0.41 13.95 -11.88
CA ALA A 164 1.83 13.88 -11.50
C ALA A 164 2.27 12.52 -10.93
N PRO A 165 1.88 11.39 -11.54
CA PRO A 165 2.16 10.06 -10.99
C PRO A 165 3.65 9.77 -10.82
N VAL A 166 4.50 10.27 -11.72
CA VAL A 166 5.96 10.09 -11.67
C VAL A 166 6.57 10.86 -10.49
N ALA A 167 6.19 12.13 -10.30
CA ALA A 167 6.69 12.96 -9.20
C ALA A 167 6.22 12.41 -7.84
N ALA A 168 4.95 12.01 -7.74
CA ALA A 168 4.40 11.33 -6.57
C ALA A 168 5.18 10.05 -6.24
N ALA A 169 5.45 9.22 -7.25
CA ALA A 169 6.22 7.99 -7.08
C ALA A 169 7.68 8.28 -6.69
N ALA A 170 8.32 9.30 -7.24
CA ALA A 170 9.69 9.68 -6.90
C ALA A 170 9.80 10.12 -5.43
N LEU A 171 8.87 10.94 -4.94
CA LEU A 171 8.84 11.35 -3.53
C LEU A 171 8.63 10.15 -2.59
N TYR A 172 7.65 9.30 -2.91
CA TYR A 172 7.32 8.16 -2.07
C TYR A 172 8.38 7.05 -2.09
N ARG A 173 8.89 6.71 -3.27
CA ARG A 173 9.76 5.54 -3.46
C ARG A 173 11.23 5.87 -3.30
N VAL A 174 11.65 7.09 -3.61
CA VAL A 174 13.09 7.46 -3.59
C VAL A 174 13.37 8.47 -2.49
N ALA A 175 12.66 9.60 -2.45
CA ALA A 175 12.95 10.65 -1.46
C ALA A 175 12.71 10.17 -0.03
N LEU A 176 11.64 9.41 0.23
CA LEU A 176 11.34 8.89 1.57
C LEU A 176 12.46 8.00 2.13
N PRO A 177 12.89 6.89 1.48
CA PRO A 177 14.03 6.11 1.98
C PRO A 177 15.32 6.93 2.13
N LEU A 178 15.61 7.86 1.20
CA LEU A 178 16.80 8.71 1.31
C LEU A 178 16.74 9.64 2.52
N LEU A 179 15.58 10.25 2.79
CA LEU A 179 15.37 11.09 3.98
C LEU A 179 15.45 10.26 5.26
N MET A 180 14.96 9.03 5.26
CA MET A 180 15.10 8.12 6.40
C MET A 180 16.58 7.76 6.65
N ILE A 181 17.35 7.44 5.60
CA ILE A 181 18.78 7.17 5.71
C ILE A 181 19.50 8.43 6.23
N ALA A 182 19.24 9.60 5.64
CA ALA A 182 19.85 10.86 6.05
C ALA A 182 19.54 11.21 7.51
N ALA A 183 18.28 11.05 7.94
CA ALA A 183 17.86 11.32 9.31
C ALA A 183 18.55 10.36 10.31
N ASN A 184 18.65 9.08 9.99
CA ASN A 184 19.36 8.11 10.83
C ASN A 184 20.86 8.39 10.91
N LEU A 185 21.51 8.76 9.80
CA LEU A 185 22.93 9.12 9.79
C LEU A 185 23.19 10.39 10.61
N LEU A 186 22.29 11.38 10.54
CA LEU A 186 22.36 12.58 11.35
C LEU A 186 22.19 12.26 12.84
N ALA A 187 21.19 11.46 13.20
CA ALA A 187 20.96 11.02 14.58
C ALA A 187 22.19 10.29 15.14
N TRP A 188 22.81 9.41 14.35
CA TRP A 188 24.04 8.73 14.73
C TRP A 188 25.20 9.71 15.00
N ARG A 189 25.37 10.73 14.14
CA ARG A 189 26.41 11.77 14.37
C ARG A 189 26.17 12.62 15.61
N LEU A 190 24.92 12.86 15.99
CA LEU A 190 24.57 13.71 17.13
C LEU A 190 24.62 12.96 18.46
N HIS A 191 24.20 11.69 18.49
CA HIS A 191 23.99 10.93 19.73
C HIS A 191 24.93 9.73 19.91
N GLY A 192 25.73 9.36 18.89
CA GLY A 192 26.77 8.34 18.98
C GLY A 192 26.29 6.87 19.04
N ALA A 193 25.00 6.63 19.30
CA ALA A 193 24.40 5.29 19.35
C ALA A 193 23.05 5.24 18.62
N ALA A 194 22.83 4.17 17.86
CA ALA A 194 21.54 3.88 17.24
C ALA A 194 20.67 3.12 18.26
N SER A 195 19.58 3.74 18.70
CA SER A 195 18.53 3.10 19.51
C SER A 195 17.21 3.05 18.77
N GLY A 196 16.30 2.16 19.17
CA GLY A 196 14.94 2.08 18.61
C GLY A 196 14.20 3.43 18.61
N ALA A 197 14.42 4.26 19.63
CA ALA A 197 13.88 5.62 19.71
C ALA A 197 14.44 6.55 18.61
N THR A 198 15.76 6.55 18.39
CA THR A 198 16.37 7.38 17.32
C THR A 198 15.91 6.96 15.92
N ALA A 199 15.72 5.65 15.68
CA ALA A 199 15.19 5.13 14.43
C ALA A 199 13.73 5.56 14.22
N SER A 200 12.93 5.55 15.28
CA SER A 200 11.52 5.94 15.25
C SER A 200 11.35 7.46 15.08
N LEU A 201 12.22 8.29 15.67
CA LEU A 201 12.26 9.74 15.43
C LEU A 201 12.66 10.04 13.98
N SER A 202 13.65 9.32 13.46
CA SER A 202 14.09 9.45 12.06
C SER A 202 12.98 9.07 11.08
N PHE A 203 12.20 8.04 11.41
CA PHE A 203 11.00 7.65 10.67
C PHE A 203 9.97 8.80 10.67
N LEU A 204 9.62 9.33 11.84
CA LEU A 204 8.69 10.46 11.98
C LEU A 204 9.14 11.69 11.16
N ALA A 205 10.40 12.08 11.29
CA ALA A 205 10.96 13.25 10.61
C ALA A 205 10.94 13.08 9.07
N ALA A 206 11.31 11.90 8.57
CA ALA A 206 11.29 11.62 7.13
C ALA A 206 9.86 11.65 6.57
N TRP A 207 8.90 11.02 7.26
CA TRP A 207 7.49 11.05 6.87
C TRP A 207 6.92 12.45 6.89
N LEU A 208 7.22 13.26 7.91
CA LEU A 208 6.79 14.65 7.98
C LEU A 208 7.35 15.45 6.80
N GLY A 209 8.65 15.33 6.53
CA GLY A 209 9.31 16.02 5.41
C GLY A 209 8.68 15.68 4.06
N VAL A 210 8.47 14.39 3.77
CA VAL A 210 7.86 13.94 2.51
C VAL A 210 6.39 14.37 2.42
N THR A 211 5.65 14.38 3.53
CA THR A 211 4.26 14.85 3.57
C THR A 211 4.17 16.34 3.23
N LEU A 212 5.08 17.17 3.75
CA LEU A 212 5.17 18.58 3.41
C LEU A 212 5.53 18.78 1.93
N MET A 213 6.49 18.02 1.40
CA MET A 213 6.86 18.04 -0.02
C MET A 213 5.68 17.64 -0.92
N MET A 214 4.93 16.60 -0.54
CA MET A 214 3.76 16.14 -1.28
C MET A 214 2.63 17.18 -1.25
N GLY A 215 2.39 17.82 -0.09
CA GLY A 215 1.42 18.90 0.05
C GLY A 215 1.79 20.14 -0.77
N TRP A 216 3.08 20.47 -0.84
CA TRP A 216 3.58 21.54 -1.71
C TRP A 216 3.41 21.19 -3.19
N LEU A 217 3.77 19.96 -3.60
CA LEU A 217 3.59 19.49 -4.97
C LEU A 217 2.11 19.51 -5.39
N LEU A 218 1.19 19.08 -4.52
CA LEU A 218 -0.24 19.16 -4.80
C LEU A 218 -0.69 20.61 -5.04
N ARG A 219 -0.22 21.55 -4.20
CA ARG A 219 -0.54 22.98 -4.39
C ARG A 219 -0.04 23.54 -5.72
N LEU A 220 1.10 23.06 -6.23
CA LEU A 220 1.61 23.46 -7.54
C LEU A 220 0.80 22.90 -8.71
N ARG A 221 0.18 21.73 -8.53
CA ARG A 221 -0.62 21.08 -9.57
C ARG A 221 -2.08 21.56 -9.60
N LEU A 222 -2.56 22.14 -8.50
CA LEU A 222 -3.88 22.75 -8.46
C LEU A 222 -3.86 24.13 -9.16
N PRO A 223 -4.87 24.46 -9.98
CA PRO A 223 -4.95 25.76 -10.64
C PRO A 223 -4.88 26.92 -9.63
N ARG A 224 -4.02 27.93 -9.89
CA ARG A 224 -3.89 29.08 -8.98
C ARG A 224 -5.16 29.92 -8.99
N ARG A 225 -5.46 30.56 -7.84
CA ARG A 225 -6.63 31.44 -7.65
C ARG A 225 -6.72 32.57 -8.70
N THR A 226 -5.62 32.93 -9.34
CA THR A 226 -5.48 34.03 -10.29
C THR A 226 -5.68 33.67 -11.76
N ASP A 227 -5.71 32.38 -12.13
CA ASP A 227 -5.56 31.97 -13.53
C ASP A 227 -6.89 31.90 -14.32
N GLN A 228 -8.04 32.28 -13.75
CA GLN A 228 -9.32 32.30 -14.46
C GLN A 228 -10.22 33.48 -14.04
N PRO A 229 -10.79 34.25 -14.99
CA PRO A 229 -11.73 35.35 -14.75
C PRO A 229 -13.17 34.84 -14.54
N VAL A 230 -13.35 33.79 -13.74
CA VAL A 230 -14.68 33.24 -13.39
C VAL A 230 -15.10 33.84 -12.04
N PRO A 231 -16.39 34.19 -11.82
CA PRO A 231 -16.81 34.91 -10.62
C PRO A 231 -16.34 34.25 -9.33
N HIS A 232 -15.44 34.95 -8.65
CA HIS A 232 -15.02 34.68 -7.29
C HIS A 232 -16.26 34.64 -6.38
N ASN A 233 -16.51 33.50 -5.72
CA ASN A 233 -17.22 33.34 -4.43
C ASN A 233 -17.94 31.98 -4.27
N GLY A 234 -17.34 30.88 -4.70
CA GLY A 234 -17.77 29.57 -4.23
C GLY A 234 -16.99 29.17 -2.99
N ALA A 235 -17.58 29.30 -1.79
CA ALA A 235 -17.09 28.55 -0.61
C ALA A 235 -16.94 27.06 -0.99
N PRO A 236 -15.98 26.31 -0.39
CA PRO A 236 -15.81 24.90 -0.70
C PRO A 236 -17.16 24.17 -0.58
N ARG A 237 -17.55 23.43 -1.62
CA ARG A 237 -18.81 22.68 -1.63
C ARG A 237 -18.53 21.26 -1.16
N TYR A 238 -19.33 20.80 -0.20
CA TYR A 238 -19.12 19.53 0.48
C TYR A 238 -20.23 18.54 0.18
N ASP A 239 -19.86 17.35 -0.27
CA ASP A 239 -20.76 16.19 -0.45
C ASP A 239 -20.33 15.01 0.44
N ALA A 240 -20.03 15.32 1.72
CA ALA A 240 -19.44 14.41 2.69
C ALA A 240 -20.10 13.02 2.75
N ARG A 241 -21.44 12.97 2.79
CA ARG A 241 -22.19 11.71 2.86
C ARG A 241 -22.03 10.86 1.59
N ALA A 242 -21.97 11.50 0.43
CA ALA A 242 -21.76 10.80 -0.84
C ALA A 242 -20.33 10.23 -0.90
N TRP A 243 -19.34 11.04 -0.52
CA TRP A 243 -17.94 10.64 -0.51
C TRP A 243 -17.68 9.46 0.44
N LEU A 244 -18.18 9.52 1.68
CA LEU A 244 -18.01 8.42 2.64
C LEU A 244 -18.69 7.13 2.19
N ARG A 245 -19.90 7.22 1.60
CA ARG A 245 -20.60 6.05 1.07
C ARG A 245 -19.83 5.39 -0.07
N GLU A 246 -19.22 6.19 -0.94
CA GLU A 246 -18.45 5.71 -2.09
C GLU A 246 -17.06 5.21 -1.70
N SER A 247 -16.45 5.76 -0.65
CA SER A 247 -15.15 5.32 -0.16
C SER A 247 -15.22 4.04 0.68
N THR A 248 -16.38 3.70 1.26
CA THR A 248 -16.54 2.53 2.15
C THR A 248 -16.09 1.19 1.50
N PRO A 249 -16.45 0.85 0.25
CA PRO A 249 -15.97 -0.37 -0.39
C PRO A 249 -14.46 -0.35 -0.66
N LEU A 250 -13.88 0.84 -0.89
CA LEU A 250 -12.44 1.02 -1.13
C LEU A 250 -11.65 0.83 0.17
N LEU A 251 -12.16 1.39 1.27
CA LEU A 251 -11.69 1.15 2.63
C LEU A 251 -11.64 -0.35 2.93
N LEU A 252 -12.77 -1.05 2.72
CA LEU A 252 -12.87 -2.47 3.05
C LEU A 252 -11.84 -3.29 2.24
N HIS A 253 -11.67 -2.99 0.95
CA HIS A 253 -10.65 -3.65 0.14
C HIS A 253 -9.23 -3.38 0.68
N GLY A 254 -8.88 -2.12 0.98
CA GLY A 254 -7.58 -1.73 1.51
C GLY A 254 -7.27 -2.37 2.86
N LEU A 255 -8.23 -2.33 3.78
CA LEU A 255 -8.14 -2.94 5.11
C LEU A 255 -7.91 -4.44 5.02
N LEU A 256 -8.72 -5.18 4.26
CA LEU A 256 -8.61 -6.64 4.20
C LEU A 256 -7.28 -7.10 3.61
N MET A 257 -6.80 -6.44 2.55
CA MET A 257 -5.50 -6.75 1.97
C MET A 257 -4.33 -6.40 2.91
N THR A 258 -4.45 -5.30 3.64
CA THR A 258 -3.44 -4.90 4.63
C THR A 258 -3.44 -5.86 5.82
N ALA A 259 -4.62 -6.29 6.27
CA ALA A 259 -4.76 -7.28 7.34
C ALA A 259 -4.09 -8.61 6.97
N ILE A 260 -4.27 -9.10 5.74
CA ILE A 260 -3.55 -10.29 5.24
C ILE A 260 -2.03 -10.07 5.29
N ALA A 261 -1.55 -8.90 4.86
CA ALA A 261 -0.12 -8.63 4.78
C ALA A 261 0.55 -8.46 6.14
N GLN A 262 -0.15 -7.87 7.12
CA GLN A 262 0.41 -7.54 8.43
C GLN A 262 0.08 -8.59 9.51
N SER A 263 -0.86 -9.51 9.28
CA SER A 263 -1.28 -10.48 10.30
C SER A 263 -0.12 -11.34 10.81
N GLY A 264 0.81 -11.74 9.94
CA GLY A 264 1.92 -12.60 10.33
C GLY A 264 2.85 -11.96 11.35
N VAL A 265 3.24 -10.69 11.15
CA VAL A 265 4.11 -9.97 12.08
C VAL A 265 3.39 -9.77 13.42
N ILE A 266 2.12 -9.31 13.37
CA ILE A 266 1.34 -9.01 14.58
C ILE A 266 1.07 -10.27 15.40
N VAL A 267 0.70 -11.39 14.76
CA VAL A 267 0.39 -12.64 15.46
C VAL A 267 1.63 -13.29 16.07
N LEU A 268 2.78 -13.24 15.36
CA LEU A 268 4.03 -13.77 15.91
C LEU A 268 4.49 -12.97 17.14
N GLU A 269 4.33 -11.65 17.11
CA GLU A 269 4.65 -10.80 18.25
C GLU A 269 3.78 -11.14 19.47
N LEU A 270 2.48 -11.37 19.26
CA LEU A 270 1.55 -11.74 20.33
C LEU A 270 1.73 -13.18 20.83
N SER A 271 2.56 -13.99 20.16
CA SER A 271 2.81 -15.38 20.54
C SER A 271 3.95 -15.46 21.57
N PRO A 272 3.72 -16.03 22.77
CA PRO A 272 4.73 -16.08 23.84
C PRO A 272 6.04 -16.76 23.45
N ASN A 273 5.99 -17.71 22.50
CA ASN A 273 7.14 -18.52 22.12
C ASN A 273 7.95 -17.92 20.95
N PHE A 274 7.38 -16.96 20.21
CA PHE A 274 7.92 -16.51 18.91
C PHE A 274 8.00 -14.99 18.76
N HIS A 275 7.86 -14.23 19.86
CA HIS A 275 7.93 -12.77 19.82
C HIS A 275 9.18 -12.21 19.10
N THR A 276 10.35 -12.78 19.37
CA THR A 276 11.63 -12.37 18.74
C THR A 276 11.73 -12.72 17.25
N ASP A 277 10.88 -13.62 16.76
CA ASP A 277 10.84 -14.04 15.36
C ASP A 277 9.94 -13.16 14.48
N ALA A 278 9.18 -12.22 15.07
CA ALA A 278 8.37 -11.29 14.30
C ALA A 278 9.23 -10.42 13.36
N SER A 279 10.40 -9.98 13.82
CA SER A 279 11.40 -9.28 12.99
C SER A 279 11.97 -10.15 11.86
N VAL A 280 12.24 -11.43 12.13
CA VAL A 280 12.72 -12.39 11.13
C VAL A 280 11.65 -12.61 10.05
N PHE A 281 10.39 -12.76 10.48
CA PHE A 281 9.25 -12.87 9.58
C PHE A 281 9.03 -11.59 8.77
N ALA A 282 9.18 -10.40 9.36
CA ALA A 282 9.06 -9.12 8.64
C ALA A 282 10.09 -9.00 7.51
N VAL A 283 11.36 -9.36 7.78
CA VAL A 283 12.43 -9.41 6.75
C VAL A 283 12.13 -10.48 5.69
N ALA A 284 11.61 -11.64 6.10
CA ALA A 284 11.18 -12.70 5.19
C ALA A 284 10.02 -12.27 4.28
N MET A 285 9.04 -11.54 4.82
CA MET A 285 7.93 -10.94 4.08
C MET A 285 8.41 -9.91 3.08
N GLN A 286 9.32 -9.02 3.50
CA GLN A 286 9.90 -8.04 2.60
C GLN A 286 10.59 -8.74 1.42
N THR A 287 11.52 -9.65 1.72
CA THR A 287 12.32 -10.38 0.70
C THR A 287 11.45 -11.26 -0.20
N GLY A 288 10.50 -12.00 0.38
CA GLY A 288 9.65 -12.96 -0.35
C GLY A 288 8.54 -12.29 -1.15
N ALA A 289 7.99 -11.16 -0.70
CA ALA A 289 6.90 -10.47 -1.38
C ALA A 289 7.36 -9.39 -2.37
N PHE A 290 8.67 -9.26 -2.61
CA PHE A 290 9.24 -8.26 -3.53
C PHE A 290 8.54 -8.21 -4.90
N ILE A 291 8.21 -9.39 -5.44
CA ILE A 291 7.59 -9.54 -6.76
C ILE A 291 6.23 -8.82 -6.90
N VAL A 292 5.51 -8.63 -5.78
CA VAL A 292 4.21 -7.93 -5.75
C VAL A 292 4.36 -6.49 -6.23
N LEU A 293 5.52 -5.86 -6.00
CA LEU A 293 5.78 -4.49 -6.44
C LEU A 293 5.70 -4.34 -7.96
N PHE A 294 6.23 -5.30 -8.71
CA PHE A 294 6.13 -5.30 -10.18
C PHE A 294 4.68 -5.45 -10.63
N SER A 295 3.89 -6.28 -9.94
CA SER A 295 2.47 -6.46 -10.24
C SER A 295 1.67 -5.18 -10.04
N THR A 296 1.94 -4.43 -8.95
CA THR A 296 1.23 -3.18 -8.64
C THR A 296 1.56 -2.07 -9.62
N SER A 297 2.85 -1.90 -9.97
CA SER A 297 3.28 -0.94 -10.99
C SER A 297 2.70 -1.29 -12.36
N ALA A 298 2.70 -2.58 -12.74
CA ALA A 298 2.11 -3.02 -14.00
C ALA A 298 0.59 -2.89 -14.03
N ASN A 299 -0.10 -3.16 -12.92
CA ASN A 299 -1.55 -3.00 -12.82
C ASN A 299 -1.98 -1.57 -13.18
N ARG A 300 -1.23 -0.55 -12.74
CA ARG A 300 -1.50 0.86 -13.11
C ARG A 300 -1.44 1.09 -14.63
N PHE A 301 -0.55 0.40 -15.33
CA PHE A 301 -0.44 0.49 -16.80
C PHE A 301 -1.53 -0.29 -17.54
N TYR A 302 -1.86 -1.50 -17.08
CA TYR A 302 -2.84 -2.35 -17.75
C TYR A 302 -4.30 -1.95 -17.47
N LEU A 303 -4.56 -1.27 -16.36
CA LEU A 303 -5.92 -0.95 -15.90
C LEU A 303 -6.72 -0.10 -16.91
N PRO A 304 -6.21 1.01 -17.46
CA PRO A 304 -6.93 1.78 -18.49
C PRO A 304 -7.25 0.95 -19.74
N ARG A 305 -6.31 0.12 -20.18
CA ARG A 305 -6.49 -0.75 -21.37
C ARG A 305 -7.56 -1.81 -21.14
N VAL A 306 -7.58 -2.43 -19.95
CA VAL A 306 -8.63 -3.40 -19.59
C VAL A 306 -10.00 -2.73 -19.51
N ALA A 307 -10.09 -1.54 -18.90
CA ALA A 307 -11.34 -0.80 -18.84
C ALA A 307 -11.88 -0.44 -20.23
N LEU A 308 -11.01 0.03 -21.14
CA LEU A 308 -11.37 0.34 -22.53
C LEU A 308 -11.84 -0.90 -23.30
N MET A 309 -11.10 -2.00 -23.23
CA MET A 309 -11.47 -3.26 -23.91
C MET A 309 -12.79 -3.83 -23.40
N LEU A 310 -13.09 -3.67 -22.11
CA LEU A 310 -14.39 -4.05 -21.53
C LEU A 310 -15.51 -3.14 -22.03
N LYS A 311 -15.32 -1.82 -22.07
CA LYS A 311 -16.30 -0.86 -22.63
C LYS A 311 -16.60 -1.15 -24.10
N GLN A 312 -15.58 -1.55 -24.87
CA GLN A 312 -15.69 -1.89 -26.29
C GLN A 312 -16.18 -3.32 -26.57
N ASN A 313 -16.49 -4.13 -25.55
CA ASN A 313 -16.81 -5.56 -25.68
C ASN A 313 -15.77 -6.38 -26.48
N ASN A 314 -14.50 -5.95 -26.50
CA ASN A 314 -13.43 -6.61 -27.26
C ASN A 314 -12.87 -7.83 -26.48
N ARG A 315 -13.64 -8.92 -26.44
CA ARG A 315 -13.29 -10.13 -25.68
C ARG A 315 -12.02 -10.80 -26.17
N ALA A 316 -11.85 -10.91 -27.49
CA ALA A 316 -10.65 -11.52 -28.08
C ALA A 316 -9.39 -10.73 -27.70
N GLY A 317 -9.45 -9.39 -27.74
CA GLY A 317 -8.38 -8.51 -27.28
C GLY A 317 -8.07 -8.70 -25.79
N LEU A 318 -9.09 -8.74 -24.95
CA LEU A 318 -8.93 -8.93 -23.50
C LEU A 318 -8.36 -10.31 -23.14
N ALA A 319 -8.79 -11.37 -23.83
CA ALA A 319 -8.27 -12.72 -23.66
C ALA A 319 -6.80 -12.81 -24.09
N ARG A 320 -6.45 -12.21 -25.24
CA ARG A 320 -5.06 -12.14 -25.73
C ARG A 320 -4.17 -11.37 -24.77
N LEU A 321 -4.61 -10.20 -24.30
CA LEU A 321 -3.90 -9.37 -23.32
C LEU A 321 -3.66 -10.13 -22.01
N THR A 322 -4.71 -10.78 -21.49
CA THR A 322 -4.63 -11.54 -20.24
C THR A 322 -3.69 -12.73 -20.37
N ARG A 323 -3.70 -13.43 -21.52
CA ARG A 323 -2.80 -14.56 -21.81
C ARG A 323 -1.34 -14.09 -21.93
N GLN A 324 -1.09 -13.03 -22.69
CA GLN A 324 0.25 -12.45 -22.84
C GLN A 324 0.82 -11.99 -21.49
N ARG A 325 0.00 -11.27 -20.71
CA ARG A 325 0.39 -10.83 -19.38
C ARG A 325 0.67 -12.00 -18.45
N ARG A 326 -0.18 -13.04 -18.46
CA ARG A 326 0.01 -14.24 -17.64
C ARG A 326 1.28 -15.00 -17.99
N LEU A 327 1.63 -15.11 -19.28
CA LEU A 327 2.88 -15.71 -19.71
C LEU A 327 4.08 -14.88 -19.24
N LEU A 328 4.06 -13.57 -19.46
CA LEU A 328 5.15 -12.68 -19.04
C LEU A 328 5.36 -12.70 -17.51
N PHE A 329 4.31 -12.44 -16.74
CA PHE A 329 4.38 -12.42 -15.28
C PHE A 329 4.59 -13.82 -14.70
N GLY A 330 4.04 -14.86 -15.33
CA GLY A 330 4.29 -16.24 -14.93
C GLY A 330 5.76 -16.63 -15.05
N THR A 331 6.42 -16.27 -16.17
CA THR A 331 7.86 -16.49 -16.36
C THR A 331 8.68 -15.66 -15.36
N ILE A 332 8.37 -14.37 -15.20
CA ILE A 332 9.05 -13.50 -14.23
C ILE A 332 8.88 -14.04 -12.80
N SER A 333 7.68 -14.49 -12.44
CA SER A 333 7.38 -15.09 -11.14
C SER A 333 8.10 -16.42 -10.93
N ALA A 334 8.21 -17.27 -11.95
CA ALA A 334 8.97 -18.52 -11.87
C ALA A 334 10.47 -18.26 -11.65
N VAL A 335 11.05 -17.31 -12.40
CA VAL A 335 12.44 -16.89 -12.22
C VAL A 335 12.65 -16.29 -10.83
N PHE A 336 11.74 -15.43 -10.37
CA PHE A 336 11.81 -14.85 -9.03
C PHE A 336 11.80 -15.92 -7.94
N VAL A 337 10.89 -16.91 -8.01
CA VAL A 337 10.87 -18.02 -7.06
C VAL A 337 12.17 -18.80 -7.10
N ALA A 338 12.67 -19.16 -8.29
CA ALA A 338 13.95 -19.87 -8.41
C ALA A 338 15.12 -19.09 -7.77
N VAL A 339 15.18 -17.77 -8.01
CA VAL A 339 16.18 -16.87 -7.39
C VAL A 339 16.03 -16.86 -5.87
N VAL A 340 14.81 -16.74 -5.33
CA VAL A 340 14.58 -16.78 -3.88
C VAL A 340 15.02 -18.12 -3.29
N PHE A 341 14.70 -19.25 -3.91
CA PHE A 341 15.10 -20.57 -3.40
C PHE A 341 16.62 -20.73 -3.28
N VAL A 342 17.38 -20.16 -4.23
CA VAL A 342 18.85 -20.21 -4.25
C VAL A 342 19.47 -19.15 -3.33
N PHE A 343 18.95 -17.91 -3.36
CA PHE A 343 19.60 -16.74 -2.75
C PHE A 343 18.92 -16.22 -1.48
N ALA A 344 17.82 -16.81 -0.98
CA ALA A 344 17.17 -16.31 0.23
C ALA A 344 18.10 -16.33 1.45
N ARG A 345 18.86 -17.41 1.70
CA ARG A 345 19.79 -17.45 2.84
C ARG A 345 20.83 -16.32 2.82
N PRO A 346 21.61 -16.11 1.75
CA PRO A 346 22.59 -15.02 1.73
C PRO A 346 21.92 -13.65 1.85
N LEU A 347 20.74 -13.44 1.22
CA LEU A 347 20.01 -12.18 1.34
C LEU A 347 19.55 -11.90 2.78
N LEU A 348 19.00 -12.91 3.46
CA LEU A 348 18.58 -12.78 4.86
C LEU A 348 19.77 -12.50 5.79
N ARG A 349 20.91 -13.16 5.58
CA ARG A 349 22.14 -12.93 6.37
C ARG A 349 22.69 -11.50 6.26
N LEU A 350 22.31 -10.74 5.23
CA LEU A 350 22.67 -9.33 5.15
C LEU A 350 22.14 -8.54 6.35
N HIS A 351 21.00 -8.93 6.93
CA HIS A 351 20.37 -8.23 8.06
C HIS A 351 21.08 -8.50 9.40
N GLY A 352 21.86 -9.58 9.48
CA GLY A 352 22.60 -9.96 10.70
C GLY A 352 22.53 -11.46 10.99
N PRO A 353 23.16 -11.90 12.09
CA PRO A 353 23.14 -13.30 12.50
C PRO A 353 21.72 -13.75 12.89
N GLY A 354 21.36 -14.97 12.52
CA GLY A 354 20.09 -15.64 12.87
C GLY A 354 18.87 -15.26 12.02
N PHE A 355 18.98 -14.29 11.10
CA PHE A 355 17.91 -13.99 10.12
C PHE A 355 17.74 -15.09 9.08
N ASP A 356 18.73 -15.98 8.89
CA ASP A 356 18.66 -17.10 7.96
C ASP A 356 17.67 -18.19 8.38
N GLN A 357 17.21 -18.19 9.64
CA GLN A 357 16.11 -19.03 10.10
C GLN A 357 14.80 -18.74 9.34
N GLY A 358 14.63 -17.52 8.83
CA GLY A 358 13.50 -17.11 8.00
C GLY A 358 13.46 -17.74 6.60
N TYR A 359 14.47 -18.54 6.19
CA TYR A 359 14.59 -19.08 4.83
C TYR A 359 13.31 -19.75 4.31
N TRP A 360 12.75 -20.68 5.08
CA TRP A 360 11.56 -21.42 4.66
C TRP A 360 10.33 -20.52 4.59
N ALA A 361 10.18 -19.58 5.55
CA ALA A 361 9.12 -18.60 5.51
C ALA A 361 9.22 -17.73 4.23
N THR A 362 10.41 -17.24 3.89
CA THR A 362 10.64 -16.47 2.65
C THR A 362 10.27 -17.25 1.40
N CYS A 363 10.63 -18.53 1.31
CA CYS A 363 10.31 -19.36 0.15
C CYS A 363 8.78 -19.55 -0.01
N VAL A 364 8.08 -19.83 1.09
CA VAL A 364 6.61 -19.99 1.08
C VAL A 364 5.91 -18.68 0.69
N ILE A 365 6.35 -17.55 1.26
CA ILE A 365 5.85 -16.21 0.91
C ILE A 365 6.09 -15.93 -0.57
N ALA A 366 7.28 -16.24 -1.09
CA ALA A 366 7.63 -16.01 -2.49
C ALA A 366 6.74 -16.79 -3.45
N VAL A 367 6.39 -18.04 -3.14
CA VAL A 367 5.44 -18.83 -3.95
C VAL A 367 4.05 -18.19 -3.93
N GLY A 368 3.54 -17.80 -2.75
CA GLY A 368 2.24 -17.14 -2.64
C GLY A 368 2.18 -15.80 -3.38
N ALA A 369 3.22 -14.98 -3.23
CA ALA A 369 3.39 -13.69 -3.89
C ALA A 369 3.56 -13.84 -5.42
N ALA A 370 4.24 -14.88 -5.88
CA ALA A 370 4.43 -15.18 -7.30
C ALA A 370 3.10 -15.56 -7.98
N ILE A 371 2.31 -16.42 -7.35
CA ILE A 371 0.99 -16.81 -7.86
C ILE A 371 0.05 -15.61 -7.87
N SER A 372 -0.03 -14.84 -6.77
CA SER A 372 -0.86 -13.64 -6.71
C SER A 372 -0.48 -12.62 -7.79
N THR A 373 0.81 -12.40 -8.00
CA THR A 373 1.35 -11.52 -9.05
C THR A 373 0.93 -11.96 -10.45
N THR A 374 1.05 -13.26 -10.75
CA THR A 374 0.69 -13.85 -12.05
C THR A 374 -0.79 -13.63 -12.38
N PHE A 375 -1.66 -13.73 -11.38
CA PHE A 375 -3.12 -13.60 -11.52
C PHE A 375 -3.68 -12.23 -11.09
N SER A 376 -2.82 -11.24 -10.86
CA SER A 376 -3.19 -9.92 -10.33
C SER A 376 -4.13 -9.10 -11.24
N LEU A 377 -4.31 -9.48 -12.52
CA LEU A 377 -5.29 -8.83 -13.42
C LEU A 377 -6.73 -9.31 -13.17
N ALA A 378 -6.92 -10.52 -12.65
CA ALA A 378 -8.25 -11.11 -12.52
C ALA A 378 -9.19 -10.32 -11.58
N PRO A 379 -8.74 -9.86 -10.38
CA PRO A 379 -9.56 -8.99 -9.53
C PRO A 379 -9.98 -7.71 -10.26
N ILE A 380 -9.06 -7.09 -11.00
CA ILE A 380 -9.32 -5.86 -11.76
C ILE A 380 -10.41 -6.11 -12.80
N GLY A 381 -10.26 -7.13 -13.66
CA GLY A 381 -11.25 -7.46 -14.67
C GLY A 381 -12.66 -7.68 -14.08
N LEU A 382 -12.76 -8.43 -12.97
CA LEU A 382 -14.03 -8.67 -12.30
C LEU A 382 -14.66 -7.40 -11.71
N GLN A 383 -13.86 -6.50 -11.13
CA GLN A 383 -14.36 -5.22 -10.61
C GLN A 383 -14.94 -4.36 -11.73
N PHE A 384 -14.23 -4.24 -12.86
CA PHE A 384 -14.69 -3.48 -14.02
C PHE A 384 -15.87 -4.12 -14.76
N SER A 385 -16.06 -5.44 -14.64
CA SER A 385 -17.27 -6.14 -15.14
C SER A 385 -18.46 -6.09 -14.17
N GLY A 386 -18.45 -5.19 -13.17
CA GLY A 386 -19.56 -5.00 -12.24
C GLY A 386 -19.66 -6.03 -11.11
N ARG A 387 -18.67 -6.92 -10.93
CA ARG A 387 -18.65 -7.96 -9.89
C ARG A 387 -17.83 -7.56 -8.65
N GLN A 388 -17.81 -6.27 -8.32
CA GLN A 388 -17.04 -5.73 -7.20
C GLN A 388 -17.38 -6.40 -5.86
N GLN A 389 -18.67 -6.62 -5.58
CA GLN A 389 -19.10 -7.27 -4.33
C GLN A 389 -18.58 -8.70 -4.20
N TYR A 390 -18.56 -9.46 -5.31
CA TYR A 390 -17.98 -10.80 -5.33
C TYR A 390 -16.49 -10.76 -4.98
N VAL A 391 -15.72 -9.85 -5.60
CA VAL A 391 -14.29 -9.69 -5.33
C VAL A 391 -14.05 -9.35 -3.85
N ILE A 392 -14.76 -8.36 -3.32
CA ILE A 392 -14.64 -7.96 -1.91
C ILE A 392 -14.99 -9.11 -0.96
N SER A 393 -16.07 -9.87 -1.24
CA SER A 393 -16.47 -11.01 -0.40
C SER A 393 -15.41 -12.11 -0.35
N ARG A 394 -14.72 -12.37 -1.48
CA ARG A 394 -13.63 -13.36 -1.55
C ARG A 394 -12.38 -12.87 -0.84
N ILE A 395 -12.05 -11.58 -0.96
CA ILE A 395 -10.95 -10.98 -0.20
C ILE A 395 -11.25 -11.05 1.30
N ALA A 396 -12.50 -10.78 1.72
CA ALA A 396 -12.90 -10.86 3.12
C ALA A 396 -12.75 -12.28 3.68
N LEU A 397 -13.22 -13.28 2.92
CA LEU A 397 -13.03 -14.68 3.27
C LEU A 397 -11.54 -15.04 3.38
N ALA A 398 -10.73 -14.61 2.42
CA ALA A 398 -9.28 -14.86 2.44
C ALA A 398 -8.60 -14.21 3.64
N ALA A 399 -9.01 -12.99 4.03
CA ALA A 399 -8.49 -12.31 5.21
C ALA A 399 -8.85 -13.03 6.51
N VAL A 400 -10.12 -13.43 6.68
CA VAL A 400 -10.55 -14.20 7.85
C VAL A 400 -9.80 -15.52 7.96
N VAL A 401 -9.70 -16.27 6.85
CA VAL A 401 -8.95 -17.54 6.82
C VAL A 401 -7.47 -17.30 7.09
N SER A 402 -6.87 -16.26 6.52
CA SER A 402 -5.46 -15.90 6.75
C SER A 402 -5.18 -15.59 8.22
N ILE A 403 -6.02 -14.77 8.86
CA ILE A 403 -5.83 -14.41 10.27
C ILE A 403 -6.04 -15.64 11.17
N ALA A 404 -7.12 -16.39 10.97
CA ALA A 404 -7.41 -17.59 11.76
C ALA A 404 -6.31 -18.66 11.60
N ALA A 405 -5.89 -18.92 10.36
CA ALA A 405 -4.78 -19.83 10.08
C ALA A 405 -3.47 -19.30 10.66
N CYS A 406 -3.25 -17.99 10.68
CA CYS A 406 -2.04 -17.41 11.25
C CYS A 406 -1.98 -17.66 12.76
N VAL A 407 -3.08 -17.44 13.49
CA VAL A 407 -3.14 -17.71 14.94
C VAL A 407 -2.87 -19.18 15.25
N VAL A 408 -3.42 -20.10 14.46
CA VAL A 408 -3.23 -21.55 14.70
C VAL A 408 -1.83 -22.01 14.25
N LEU A 409 -1.45 -21.73 13.01
CA LEU A 409 -0.20 -22.23 12.41
C LEU A 409 1.04 -21.54 12.98
N ALA A 410 0.99 -20.25 13.33
CA ALA A 410 2.13 -19.57 13.93
C ALA A 410 2.47 -20.15 15.32
N ASN A 411 1.46 -20.53 16.10
CA ASN A 411 1.69 -21.16 17.40
C ASN A 411 2.36 -22.54 17.29
N TRP A 412 2.18 -23.27 16.18
CA TRP A 412 2.72 -24.62 16.01
C TRP A 412 4.02 -24.66 15.19
N TYR A 413 4.13 -23.81 14.17
CA TYR A 413 5.21 -23.80 13.19
C TYR A 413 5.98 -22.47 13.12
N GLY A 414 5.73 -21.55 14.06
CA GLY A 414 6.42 -20.26 14.14
C GLY A 414 6.30 -19.45 12.83
N PRO A 415 7.39 -18.83 12.37
CA PRO A 415 7.41 -18.00 11.14
C PRO A 415 6.97 -18.73 9.87
N VAL A 416 7.23 -20.03 9.76
CA VAL A 416 6.83 -20.83 8.59
C VAL A 416 5.32 -21.03 8.58
N GLY A 417 4.70 -21.21 9.75
CA GLY A 417 3.26 -21.28 9.90
C GLY A 417 2.56 -19.97 9.49
N ALA A 418 3.11 -18.83 9.95
CA ALA A 418 2.63 -17.50 9.54
C ALA A 418 2.76 -17.29 8.02
N ALA A 419 3.86 -17.77 7.40
CA ALA A 419 4.07 -17.70 5.97
C ALA A 419 3.04 -18.54 5.18
N ALA A 420 2.73 -19.74 5.67
CA ALA A 420 1.71 -20.60 5.08
C ALA A 420 0.31 -19.98 5.19
N ALA A 421 0.01 -19.36 6.34
CA ALA A 421 -1.25 -18.64 6.57
C ALA A 421 -1.42 -17.43 5.66
N TYR A 422 -0.33 -16.77 5.28
CA TYR A 422 -0.34 -15.72 4.24
C TYR A 422 -0.51 -16.32 2.83
N ALA A 423 0.34 -17.28 2.46
CA ALA A 423 0.44 -17.77 1.09
C ALA A 423 -0.80 -18.58 0.65
N GLY A 424 -1.30 -19.50 1.47
CA GLY A 424 -2.38 -20.41 1.11
C GLY A 424 -3.69 -19.69 0.73
N PRO A 425 -4.25 -18.85 1.62
CA PRO A 425 -5.46 -18.07 1.33
C PRO A 425 -5.26 -17.10 0.16
N LEU A 426 -4.07 -16.50 0.03
CA LEU A 426 -3.77 -15.59 -1.07
C LEU A 426 -3.74 -16.30 -2.43
N ILE A 427 -3.19 -17.51 -2.48
CA ILE A 427 -3.20 -18.40 -3.66
C ILE A 427 -4.64 -18.77 -4.02
N ALA A 428 -5.40 -19.27 -3.04
CA ALA A 428 -6.80 -19.66 -3.24
C ALA A 428 -7.65 -18.48 -3.75
N LEU A 429 -7.47 -17.29 -3.17
CA LEU A 429 -8.13 -16.06 -3.61
C LEU A 429 -7.83 -15.75 -5.08
N HIS A 430 -6.57 -15.69 -5.47
CA HIS A 430 -6.20 -15.29 -6.82
C HIS A 430 -6.59 -16.33 -7.88
N LEU A 431 -6.50 -17.62 -7.55
CA LEU A 431 -6.95 -18.70 -8.44
C LEU A 431 -8.46 -18.72 -8.62
N THR A 432 -9.25 -18.55 -7.54
CA THR A 432 -10.72 -18.50 -7.63
C THR A 432 -11.20 -17.29 -8.43
N LEU A 433 -10.57 -16.13 -8.25
CA LEU A 433 -10.85 -14.94 -9.06
C LEU A 433 -10.43 -15.14 -10.52
N ALA A 434 -9.28 -15.75 -10.79
CA ALA A 434 -8.83 -16.05 -12.14
C ALA A 434 -9.75 -17.03 -12.86
N HIS A 435 -10.23 -18.06 -12.18
CA HIS A 435 -11.19 -19.01 -12.73
C HIS A 435 -12.52 -18.33 -13.08
N LYS A 436 -13.07 -17.51 -12.18
CA LYS A 436 -14.32 -16.78 -12.43
C LYS A 436 -14.18 -15.73 -13.54
N ALA A 437 -13.01 -15.08 -13.64
CA ALA A 437 -12.70 -14.15 -14.72
C ALA A 437 -12.59 -14.87 -16.08
N HIS A 438 -12.05 -16.10 -16.10
CA HIS A 438 -11.98 -16.89 -17.33
C HIS A 438 -13.36 -17.36 -17.79
N ALA A 439 -14.20 -17.86 -16.87
CA ALA A 439 -15.57 -18.26 -17.17
C ALA A 439 -16.40 -17.13 -17.80
N LEU A 440 -16.21 -15.88 -17.33
CA LEU A 440 -16.84 -14.70 -17.92
C LEU A 440 -16.50 -14.46 -19.39
N LEU A 441 -15.25 -14.72 -19.76
CA LEU A 441 -14.78 -14.54 -21.12
C LEU A 441 -15.28 -15.66 -22.04
N ALA A 442 -15.75 -16.78 -21.47
CA ALA A 442 -16.24 -17.95 -22.20
C ALA A 442 -17.77 -18.01 -22.29
N GLU A 443 -18.50 -17.49 -21.30
CA GLU A 443 -19.98 -17.55 -21.20
C GLU A 443 -20.72 -16.52 -22.07
N GLN A 444 -20.02 -15.59 -22.73
CA GLN A 444 -20.66 -14.54 -23.51
C GLN A 444 -20.04 -14.43 -24.89
#